data_AF-A0A2M7E2U6-F1
#
_entry.id   AF-A0A2M7E2U6-F1
#
_cell.length_a   1.000
_cell.length_b   1.000
_cell.length_c   1.000
_cell.angle_alpha   90.00
_cell.angle_beta   90.00
_cell.angle_gamma   90.00
#
_symmetry.space_group_name_H-M   'P 1'
#
loop_
_entity.id
_entity.type
_entity.pdbx_description
1 polymer ?
#
loop_
_entity_poly.entity_id
_entity_poly.type
_entity_poly.pdbx_seq_one_letter_code
_entity_poly.pdbx_strand_id
1 'polypeptide(L)' 'MSRQEIEHIIIDYLKTYNLKRLGVFGSYARGEQNANSDIDLLVKFK' A
#
# COMPACT_ATOMS: atom_id res chain seq x y z
N MET A 1 -0.36 -7.13 -11.84
CA MET A 1 -1.02 -7.56 -10.60
C MET A 1 -2.32 -6.80 -10.46
N SER A 2 -3.36 -7.47 -10.02
CA SER A 2 -4.61 -6.86 -9.62
C SER A 2 -4.41 -6.00 -8.36
N ARG A 3 -5.33 -5.08 -8.12
CA ARG A 3 -5.29 -4.25 -6.92
C ARG A 3 -5.32 -5.04 -5.62
N GLN A 4 -6.07 -6.13 -5.62
CA GLN A 4 -6.23 -7.02 -4.46
C GLN A 4 -4.92 -7.76 -4.14
N GLU A 5 -4.17 -8.20 -5.16
CA GLU A 5 -2.86 -8.86 -4.96
C GLU A 5 -1.86 -7.90 -4.31
N ILE A 6 -1.82 -6.64 -4.76
CA ILE A 6 -0.95 -5.62 -4.20
C ILE A 6 -1.30 -5.34 -2.74
N GLU A 7 -2.58 -5.14 -2.44
CA GLU A 7 -3.06 -4.91 -1.06
C GLU A 7 -2.72 -6.11 -0.15
N HIS A 8 -2.85 -7.34 -0.66
CA HIS A 8 -2.51 -8.54 0.09
C HIS A 8 -1.01 -8.63 0.42
N ILE A 9 -0.13 -8.39 -0.57
CA ILE A 9 1.33 -8.38 -0.36
C ILE A 9 1.74 -7.35 0.70
N ILE A 10 1.19 -6.13 0.62
CA ILE A 10 1.52 -5.06 1.57
C ILE A 10 1.06 -5.44 2.99
N ILE A 11 -0.16 -5.95 3.14
CA ILE A 11 -0.70 -6.39 4.44
C ILE A 11 0.16 -7.52 5.00
N ASP A 12 0.48 -8.53 4.20
CA ASP A 12 1.26 -9.68 4.64
C ASP A 12 2.69 -9.31 5.03
N TYR A 13 3.29 -8.35 4.35
CA TYR A 13 4.62 -7.86 4.71
C TYR A 13 4.58 -7.01 5.98
N LEU A 14 3.57 -6.16 6.14
CA LEU A 14 3.51 -5.19 7.22
C LEU A 14 2.82 -5.69 8.50
N LYS A 15 2.13 -6.84 8.47
CA LYS A 15 1.41 -7.39 9.64
C LYS A 15 2.29 -7.71 10.85
N THR A 16 3.59 -7.91 10.64
CA THR A 16 4.57 -8.16 11.72
C THR A 16 4.94 -6.88 12.46
N TYR A 17 4.67 -5.72 11.87
CA TYR A 17 4.88 -4.41 12.48
C TYR A 17 3.61 -4.04 13.26
N ASN A 18 3.77 -3.50 14.47
CA ASN A 18 2.64 -3.12 15.33
C ASN A 18 2.02 -1.79 14.88
N LEU A 19 1.44 -1.79 13.68
CA LEU A 19 0.86 -0.61 13.05
C LEU A 19 -0.49 -0.26 13.69
N LYS A 20 -0.75 1.03 13.83
CA LYS A 20 -2.04 1.61 14.20
C LYS A 20 -2.91 1.92 12.97
N ARG A 21 -2.29 2.27 11.84
CA ARG A 21 -2.98 2.53 10.57
C ARG A 21 -2.02 2.26 9.39
N LEU A 22 -2.58 1.74 8.32
CA LEU A 22 -1.94 1.57 7.01
C LEU A 22 -2.93 2.07 5.95
N GLY A 23 -2.44 2.82 4.96
CA GLY A 23 -3.24 3.25 3.82
C GLY A 23 -2.38 3.48 2.59
N VAL A 24 -2.98 3.31 1.40
CA VAL A 24 -2.34 3.64 0.12
C VAL A 24 -2.73 5.07 -0.26
N PHE A 25 -1.76 5.87 -0.70
CA PHE A 25 -2.01 7.20 -1.22
C PHE A 25 -1.31 7.39 -2.57
N GLY A 26 -1.22 8.63 -3.06
CA GLY A 26 -0.49 8.92 -4.29
C GLY A 26 -1.21 8.49 -5.57
N SER A 27 -0.43 8.24 -6.63
CA SER A 27 -0.93 7.95 -7.99
C SER A 27 -1.85 6.73 -8.01
N TYR A 28 -1.51 5.70 -7.24
CA TYR A 28 -2.27 4.46 -7.12
C TYR A 28 -3.67 4.68 -6.53
N ALA A 29 -3.80 5.57 -5.55
CA ALA A 29 -5.10 5.91 -4.97
C ALA A 29 -5.99 6.74 -5.92
N ARG A 30 -5.37 7.48 -6.85
CA ARG A 30 -6.06 8.31 -7.85
C ARG A 30 -6.34 7.60 -9.17
N GLY A 31 -5.80 6.41 -9.38
CA GLY A 31 -5.90 5.69 -10.67
C GLY A 31 -4.96 6.23 -11.76
N GLU A 32 -3.94 6.99 -11.38
CA GLU A 32 -2.97 7.63 -12.29
C GLU A 32 -1.67 6.83 -12.44
N GLN A 33 -1.55 5.68 -11.78
CA GLN A 33 -0.36 4.85 -11.84
C GLN A 33 -0.13 4.26 -13.24
N ASN A 34 1.14 4.13 -13.62
CA ASN A 34 1.58 3.46 -14.84
C ASN A 34 2.52 2.29 -14.50
N ALA A 35 3.02 1.58 -15.51
CA ALA A 35 3.86 0.40 -15.32
C ALA A 35 5.19 0.67 -14.57
N ASN A 36 5.64 1.93 -14.53
CA ASN A 36 6.85 2.36 -13.84
C ASN A 36 6.55 3.09 -12.53
N SER A 37 5.29 3.19 -12.13
CA SER A 37 4.91 3.84 -10.87
C SER A 37 5.28 2.97 -9.67
N ASP A 38 5.69 3.64 -8.59
CA ASP A 38 5.80 3.08 -7.26
C ASP A 38 4.43 3.05 -6.55
N ILE A 39 4.44 2.62 -5.29
CA ILE A 39 3.26 2.59 -4.42
C ILE A 39 3.58 3.39 -3.15
N ASP A 40 2.84 4.47 -2.96
CA ASP A 40 2.96 5.33 -1.78
C ASP A 40 2.14 4.77 -0.60
N LEU A 41 2.79 4.56 0.54
CA LEU A 41 2.17 4.01 1.76
C LEU A 41 2.21 5.00 2.92
N LEU A 42 1.03 5.28 3.49
CA LEU A 42 0.90 6.07 4.72
C LEU A 42 0.77 5.12 5.91
N VAL A 43 1.74 5.20 6.81
CA VAL A 43 1.82 4.32 7.98
C VAL A 43 1.73 5.14 9.26
N LYS A 44 0.95 4.65 10.23
CA LYS A 44 0.95 5.13 11.60
C LYS A 44 1.35 3.98 12.51
N PHE A 45 2.43 4.14 13.26
CA PHE A 45 2.84 3.20 14.30
C PHE A 45 2.03 3.43 15.59
N LYS A 46 1.96 2.40 16.45
CA LYS A 46 1.36 2.54 17.79
C LYS A 46 2.29 3.29 18.72
#